data_AF-A0A931YE87-F1
#
_entry.id   AF-A0A931YE87-F1
#
_cell.length_a   1.000
_cell.length_b   1.000
_cell.length_c   1.000
_cell.angle_alpha   90.00
_cell.angle_beta   90.00
_cell.angle_gamma   90.00
#
_symmetry.space_group_name_H-M   'P 1'
#
loop_
_entity.id
_entity.type
_entity.pdbx_description
1 polymer ?
#
loop_
_entity_poly.entity_id
_entity_poly.type
_entity_poly.pdbx_seq_one_letter_code
_entity_poly.pdbx_strand_id
1 'polypeptide(L)'
;MSVATATPSYTVVEDWDKLPPGWRFVEATAVAVDRKDRVYVFNRGEHPVMVFDRDGGFVRSWGEGIFKRAHGITMGPDDTVWLTDDGNHTIRQFTLEGKLLLTIGTADRPA
;
A
#
# COMPACT_ATOMS: atom_id res chain seq x y z
N MET A 1 3.72 17.40 -38.93
CA MET A 1 4.29 16.13 -38.44
C MET A 1 3.32 15.58 -37.41
N SER A 2 2.78 14.38 -37.61
CA SER A 2 1.88 13.71 -36.65
C SER A 2 2.71 12.75 -35.83
N VAL A 3 2.79 12.95 -34.51
CA VAL A 3 3.37 11.97 -33.60
C VAL A 3 2.30 10.92 -33.36
N ALA A 4 2.45 9.73 -33.95
CA ALA A 4 1.63 8.59 -33.60
C ALA A 4 2.03 8.13 -32.19
N THR A 5 1.15 8.30 -31.22
CA THR A 5 1.31 7.70 -29.88
C THR A 5 0.96 6.22 -29.98
N ALA A 6 1.94 5.34 -29.85
CA ALA A 6 1.69 3.91 -29.73
C ALA A 6 0.87 3.63 -28.46
N THR A 7 -0.18 2.83 -28.58
CA THR A 7 -0.94 2.36 -27.42
C THR A 7 -0.05 1.42 -26.61
N PRO A 8 0.18 1.68 -25.31
CA PRO A 8 0.92 0.74 -24.48
C PRO A 8 0.17 -0.60 -24.40
N SER A 9 0.92 -1.70 -24.55
CA SER A 9 0.42 -3.06 -24.31
C SER A 9 0.87 -3.53 -22.94
N TYR A 10 0.01 -4.30 -22.25
CA TYR A 10 0.29 -4.87 -20.95
C TYR A 10 0.11 -6.38 -20.98
N THR A 11 0.92 -7.09 -20.21
CA THR A 11 0.79 -8.54 -19.99
C THR A 11 0.74 -8.80 -18.50
N VAL A 12 -0.03 -9.79 -18.09
CA VAL A 12 -0.05 -10.25 -16.69
C VAL A 12 1.30 -10.90 -16.37
N VAL A 13 1.84 -10.59 -15.19
CA VAL A 13 2.95 -11.31 -14.59
C VAL A 13 2.35 -12.10 -13.43
N GLU A 14 2.17 -13.40 -13.65
CA GLU A 14 1.70 -14.32 -12.61
C GLU A 14 2.76 -14.45 -11.51
N ASP A 15 2.33 -14.66 -10.28
CA ASP A 15 3.19 -14.88 -9.10
C ASP A 15 4.30 -13.83 -8.94
N TRP A 16 3.98 -12.57 -9.26
CA TRP A 16 4.94 -11.47 -9.20
C TRP A 16 5.47 -11.29 -7.76
N ASP A 17 4.60 -11.37 -6.75
CA ASP A 17 4.97 -11.21 -5.35
C ASP A 17 5.70 -12.43 -4.79
N LYS A 18 6.85 -12.16 -4.14
CA LYS A 18 7.68 -13.19 -3.49
C LYS A 18 7.55 -13.04 -1.98
N LEU A 19 6.43 -13.52 -1.45
CA LEU A 19 6.13 -13.46 -0.03
C LEU A 19 7.10 -14.30 0.82
N PRO A 20 7.38 -13.88 2.07
CA PRO A 20 8.08 -14.73 3.03
C PRO A 20 7.34 -16.07 3.25
N PRO A 21 8.03 -17.17 3.58
CA PRO A 21 7.40 -18.46 3.82
C PRO A 21 6.29 -18.39 4.87
N GLY A 22 5.12 -18.95 4.55
CA GLY A 22 3.96 -18.99 5.44
C GLY A 22 3.12 -17.71 5.46
N TRP A 23 3.57 -16.64 4.81
CA TRP A 23 2.80 -15.41 4.69
C TRP A 23 1.80 -15.52 3.54
N ARG A 24 0.68 -14.81 3.67
CA ARG A 24 -0.36 -14.74 2.64
C ARG A 24 -1.06 -13.39 2.69
N PHE A 25 -1.60 -12.98 1.55
CA PHE A 25 -2.66 -11.98 1.55
C PHE A 25 -3.94 -12.60 2.10
N VAL A 26 -4.72 -11.80 2.81
CA VAL A 26 -6.12 -12.11 3.11
C VAL A 26 -6.99 -11.37 2.11
N GLU A 27 -6.78 -10.06 1.99
CA GLU A 27 -7.43 -9.21 1.00
C GLU A 27 -6.49 -8.04 0.70
N ALA A 28 -5.85 -8.03 -0.47
CA ALA A 28 -5.06 -6.92 -0.97
C ALA A 28 -6.01 -5.85 -1.54
N THR A 29 -6.35 -4.86 -0.74
CA THR A 29 -7.42 -3.90 -1.04
C THR A 29 -6.98 -2.77 -1.96
N ALA A 30 -5.71 -2.38 -1.88
CA ALA A 30 -5.16 -1.31 -2.71
C ALA A 30 -3.64 -1.40 -2.81
N VAL A 31 -3.08 -0.78 -3.84
CA VAL A 31 -1.63 -0.66 -4.05
C VAL A 31 -1.22 0.77 -4.34
N ALA A 32 0.00 1.14 -3.97
CA ALA A 32 0.62 2.40 -4.33
C ALA A 32 2.11 2.21 -4.61
N VAL A 33 2.70 3.07 -5.43
CA VAL A 33 4.10 2.95 -5.87
C VAL A 33 4.86 4.22 -5.48
N ASP A 34 6.01 4.06 -4.82
CA ASP A 34 6.85 5.20 -4.46
C ASP A 34 7.83 5.58 -5.59
N ARG A 35 8.62 6.64 -5.37
CA ARG A 35 9.59 7.15 -6.36
C ARG A 35 10.76 6.20 -6.66
N LYS A 36 10.88 5.08 -5.93
CA LYS A 36 11.92 4.07 -6.12
C LYS A 36 11.36 2.79 -6.77
N ASP A 37 10.19 2.87 -7.40
CA ASP A 37 9.44 1.73 -7.96
C ASP A 37 9.13 0.64 -6.91
N ARG A 38 9.09 0.98 -5.61
CA ARG A 38 8.66 0.03 -4.58
C ARG A 38 7.13 0.02 -4.53
N VAL A 39 6.56 -1.18 -4.56
CA VAL A 39 5.10 -1.38 -4.51
C VAL A 39 4.68 -1.64 -3.08
N TYR A 40 3.73 -0.85 -2.60
CA TYR A 40 3.12 -0.98 -1.28
C TYR A 40 1.76 -1.61 -1.48
N VAL A 41 1.57 -2.81 -0.96
CA VAL A 41 0.29 -3.51 -0.96
C VAL A 41 -0.35 -3.32 0.40
N PHE A 42 -1.57 -2.77 0.41
CA PHE A 42 -2.37 -2.65 1.62
C PHE A 42 -3.30 -3.85 1.72
N ASN A 43 -3.16 -4.61 2.80
CA ASN A 43 -3.70 -5.94 3.01
C ASN A 43 -4.51 -5.96 4.32
N ARG A 44 -5.63 -6.68 4.36
CA ARG A 44 -6.42 -6.88 5.59
C ARG A 44 -5.93 -8.04 6.48
N GLY A 45 -4.84 -8.70 6.09
CA GLY A 45 -4.25 -9.80 6.84
C GLY A 45 -3.34 -9.37 7.98
N GLU A 46 -2.56 -10.32 8.50
CA GLU A 46 -1.66 -10.12 9.65
C GLU A 46 -0.62 -9.03 9.44
N HIS A 47 -0.23 -8.77 8.18
CA HIS A 47 0.72 -7.73 7.79
C HIS A 47 0.00 -6.70 6.92
N PRO A 48 -0.43 -5.55 7.49
CA PRO A 48 -1.27 -4.62 6.78
C PRO A 48 -0.59 -3.94 5.60
N VAL A 49 0.62 -3.42 5.78
CA VAL A 49 1.39 -2.86 4.67
C VAL A 49 2.55 -3.80 4.37
N MET A 50 2.56 -4.37 3.17
CA MET A 50 3.70 -5.14 2.65
C MET A 50 4.35 -4.33 1.53
N VAL A 51 5.67 -4.22 1.56
CA VAL A 51 6.46 -3.45 0.58
C VAL A 51 7.32 -4.40 -0.21
N PHE A 52 7.25 -4.28 -1.53
CA PHE A 52 8.03 -5.06 -2.47
C PHE A 52 8.89 -4.14 -3.33
N ASP A 53 10.00 -4.66 -3.86
CA ASP A 53 10.70 -4.03 -4.97
C ASP A 53 9.92 -4.20 -6.28
N ARG A 54 10.43 -3.59 -7.35
CA ARG A 54 9.84 -3.63 -8.69
C ARG A 54 9.64 -5.04 -9.26
N ASP A 55 10.51 -5.96 -8.87
CA ASP A 55 10.52 -7.35 -9.34
C ASP A 55 9.79 -8.29 -8.34
N GLY A 56 9.02 -7.70 -7.42
CA GLY A 56 8.18 -8.39 -6.45
C GLY A 56 8.95 -9.04 -5.30
N GLY A 57 10.24 -8.71 -5.13
CA GLY A 57 11.02 -9.12 -3.97
C GLY A 57 10.50 -8.43 -2.70
N PHE A 58 10.17 -9.21 -1.68
CA PHE A 58 9.74 -8.65 -0.39
C PHE A 58 10.85 -7.81 0.25
N VAL A 59 10.52 -6.58 0.63
CA VAL A 59 11.43 -5.63 1.27
C VAL A 59 11.18 -5.54 2.76
N ARG A 60 9.92 -5.32 3.17
CA ARG A 60 9.50 -5.20 4.58
C ARG A 60 7.98 -5.20 4.73
N SER A 61 7.50 -5.37 5.96
CA SER A 61 6.12 -5.04 6.34
C SER A 61 6.08 -4.06 7.52
N TRP A 62 4.91 -3.44 7.72
CA TRP A 62 4.58 -2.67 8.90
C TRP A 62 3.06 -2.45 9.00
N GLY A 63 2.61 -1.86 10.12
CA GLY A 63 1.20 -1.51 10.34
C GLY A 63 0.45 -2.47 11.26
N GLU A 64 1.13 -3.51 11.75
CA GLU A 64 0.58 -4.49 12.68
C GLU A 64 0.03 -3.80 13.94
N GLY A 65 -1.23 -4.10 14.29
CA GLY A 65 -1.92 -3.51 15.44
C GLY A 65 -2.39 -2.05 15.24
N ILE A 66 -2.12 -1.42 14.10
CA ILE A 66 -2.52 -0.03 13.81
C ILE A 66 -3.84 0.02 13.03
N PHE A 67 -4.05 -0.93 12.12
CA PHE A 67 -5.21 -0.96 11.23
C PHE A 67 -6.21 -2.04 11.65
N LYS A 68 -7.46 -1.63 11.80
CA LYS A 68 -8.62 -2.50 12.06
C LYS A 68 -9.21 -3.02 10.75
N ARG A 69 -9.32 -2.17 9.73
CA ARG A 69 -9.74 -2.60 8.39
C ARG A 69 -9.11 -1.76 7.29
N ALA A 70 -8.01 -2.27 6.74
CA ALA A 70 -7.32 -1.69 5.60
C ALA A 70 -8.26 -1.48 4.39
N HIS A 71 -8.21 -0.31 3.75
CA HIS A 71 -9.04 -0.02 2.59
C HIS A 71 -8.29 0.66 1.45
N GLY A 72 -7.72 1.85 1.67
CA GLY A 72 -7.06 2.64 0.63
C GLY A 72 -5.65 3.02 1.01
N ILE A 73 -4.77 3.09 0.01
CA ILE A 73 -3.38 3.55 0.12
C ILE A 73 -3.06 4.50 -1.03
N THR A 74 -2.36 5.59 -0.77
CA THR A 74 -1.82 6.48 -1.81
C THR A 74 -0.52 7.14 -1.37
N MET A 75 0.35 7.47 -2.32
CA MET A 75 1.57 8.22 -2.03
C MET A 75 1.29 9.73 -2.02
N GLY A 76 1.84 10.41 -1.02
CA GLY A 76 1.94 11.87 -0.99
C GLY A 76 3.07 12.38 -1.89
N PRO A 77 3.04 13.67 -2.28
CA PRO A 77 4.08 14.27 -3.12
C PRO A 77 5.44 14.43 -2.42
N ASP A 78 5.48 14.24 -1.11
CA ASP A 78 6.60 14.45 -0.18
C ASP A 78 7.18 13.14 0.36
N ASP A 79 7.05 12.04 -0.39
CA ASP A 79 7.45 10.68 0.05
C ASP A 79 6.79 10.29 1.39
N THR A 80 5.52 10.66 1.55
CA THR A 80 4.65 10.12 2.60
C THR A 80 3.66 9.12 2.01
N VAL A 81 3.05 8.30 2.86
CA VAL A 81 2.00 7.36 2.48
C VAL A 81 0.75 7.62 3.30
N TRP A 82 -0.39 7.71 2.63
CA TRP A 82 -1.69 7.98 3.21
C TRP A 82 -2.54 6.73 3.15
N LEU A 83 -3.11 6.34 4.28
CA LEU A 83 -3.81 5.08 4.46
C LEU A 83 -5.17 5.35 5.09
N THR A 84 -6.22 4.74 4.54
CA THR A 84 -7.58 4.86 5.06
C THR A 84 -7.99 3.55 5.74
N ASP A 85 -8.44 3.66 6.99
CA ASP A 85 -9.03 2.58 7.75
C ASP A 85 -10.52 2.85 7.93
N ASP A 86 -11.34 2.13 7.17
CA ASP A 86 -12.77 2.38 7.14
C ASP A 86 -13.52 1.68 8.30
N GLY A 87 -12.89 0.73 8.98
CA GLY A 87 -13.40 0.09 10.19
C GLY A 87 -13.04 0.85 11.46
N ASN A 88 -11.97 1.64 11.42
CA ASN A 88 -11.54 2.52 12.49
C ASN A 88 -11.92 4.00 12.27
N HIS A 89 -12.45 4.34 11.09
CA HIS A 89 -12.91 5.68 10.72
C HIS A 89 -11.80 6.75 10.75
N THR A 90 -10.60 6.38 10.31
CA THR A 90 -9.46 7.31 10.27
C THR A 90 -8.73 7.30 8.94
N ILE A 91 -8.12 8.45 8.63
CA ILE A 91 -7.08 8.58 7.60
C ILE A 91 -5.78 8.86 8.33
N ARG A 92 -4.71 8.17 7.96
CA ARG A 92 -3.40 8.32 8.60
C ARG A 92 -2.30 8.54 7.57
N GLN A 93 -1.41 9.46 7.87
CA GLN A 93 -0.20 9.72 7.09
C GLN A 93 1.00 9.10 7.80
N PHE A 94 1.87 8.41 7.05
CA PHE A 94 3.09 7.80 7.55
C PHE A 94 4.29 8.20 6.69
N THR A 95 5.50 8.05 7.24
CA THR A 95 6.71 7.95 6.42
C THR A 95 6.71 6.63 5.63
N LEU A 96 7.55 6.53 4.60
CA LEU A 96 7.73 5.28 3.86
C LEU A 96 8.20 4.11 4.74
N GLU A 97 8.86 4.40 5.87
CA GLU A 97 9.34 3.44 6.87
C GLU A 97 8.27 3.08 7.92
N GLY A 98 7.05 3.59 7.81
CA GLY A 98 5.93 3.23 8.67
C GLY A 98 5.83 4.06 9.97
N LYS A 99 6.54 5.18 10.08
CA LYS A 99 6.37 6.09 11.21
C LYS A 99 5.12 6.96 11.01
N LEU A 100 4.17 6.90 11.95
CA LEU A 100 2.97 7.74 11.93
C LEU A 100 3.34 9.23 12.07
N LEU A 101 2.78 10.07 11.20
CA LEU A 101 2.98 11.52 11.17
C LEU A 101 1.71 12.28 11.57
N LEU A 102 0.56 11.84 11.08
CA LEU A 102 -0.72 12.51 11.26
C LEU A 102 -1.87 11.49 11.30
N THR A 103 -2.89 11.78 12.10
CA THR A 103 -4.20 11.12 12.04
C THR A 103 -5.28 12.16 11.82
N ILE A 104 -6.18 11.90 10.87
CA ILE A 104 -7.41 12.65 10.62
C ILE A 104 -8.59 11.74 10.98
N GLY A 105 -9.54 12.27 11.74
CA GLY A 105 -10.68 11.53 12.29
C GLY A 105 -10.44 11.09 13.74
N THR A 106 -11.50 10.62 14.40
CA THR A 106 -11.43 10.06 15.75
C THR A 106 -11.67 8.57 15.66
N ALA A 107 -10.73 7.77 16.19
CA ALA A 107 -10.81 6.32 16.15
C ALA A 107 -12.16 5.81 16.68
N ASP A 108 -12.78 4.92 15.91
CA ASP A 108 -14.07 4.27 16.19
C ASP A 108 -15.25 5.26 16.37
N ARG A 109 -15.10 6.50 15.87
CA ARG A 109 -16.17 7.50 15.81
C ARG A 109 -16.34 7.98 14.36
N PRO A 110 -17.33 7.46 13.63
CA PRO A 110 -17.66 8.00 12.31
C PRO A 110 -18.05 9.47 12.45
N ALA A 111 -17.66 10.29 11.47
CA ALA A 111 -18.00 11.71 11.42
C ALA A 111 -19.47 11.94 11.08
#